data_AF-A0A327NH02-F1
#
_entry.id   AF-A0A327NH02-F1
#
_cell.length_a   1.000
_cell.length_b   1.000
_cell.length_c   1.000
_cell.angle_alpha   90.00
_cell.angle_beta   90.00
_cell.angle_gamma   90.00
#
_symmetry.space_group_name_H-M   'P 1'
#
loop_
_entity.id
_entity.type
_entity.pdbx_description
1 polymer ?
#
loop_
_entity_poly.entity_id
_entity_poly.type
_entity_poly.pdbx_seq_one_letter_code
_entity_poly.pdbx_strand_id
1 'polypeptide(L)'
;MFWLTDQRLGDRVKPLLIKPLLSFAMGLCLTKIHFQEGMPPVVEISEQFRKQTGYGLWVNASLNLSHLGSLLEVSQALQRDFEEVIDIHKEHDAFKQNEPKNYEKQAQIRGRLGSLNHIKSLSFDTWFYDINFKVEDEYIVIESETGQVYAIESLVKVLTDLGGSFESADDLDYWQTKWRKLKPWDEYRWYNRPRK
;
A
#
# COMPACT_ATOMS: atom_id res chain seq x y z
N MET A 1 -29.70 -55.94 -31.43
CA MET A 1 -28.48 -56.61 -31.93
C MET A 1 -27.63 -55.47 -32.49
N PHE A 2 -26.60 -54.91 -31.86
CA PHE A 2 -25.57 -55.46 -30.99
C PHE A 2 -25.40 -54.61 -29.72
N TRP A 3 -25.12 -55.33 -28.62
CA TRP A 3 -24.52 -54.81 -27.41
C TRP A 3 -23.02 -54.67 -27.63
N LEU A 4 -22.44 -53.56 -27.19
CA LEU A 4 -21.04 -53.49 -26.73
C LEU A 4 -20.98 -52.48 -25.59
N THR A 5 -21.12 -53.01 -24.39
CA THR A 5 -20.62 -52.45 -23.14
C THR A 5 -19.11 -52.35 -23.20
N ASP A 6 -18.55 -51.19 -22.88
CA ASP A 6 -17.27 -51.15 -22.18
C ASP A 6 -17.41 -50.25 -20.95
N GLN A 7 -17.46 -50.91 -19.79
CA GLN A 7 -17.31 -50.32 -18.47
C GLN A 7 -15.81 -50.20 -18.21
N ARG A 8 -15.31 -48.99 -17.95
CA ARG A 8 -14.28 -48.71 -16.93
C ARG A 8 -13.98 -47.22 -16.85
N LEU A 9 -13.74 -46.78 -15.62
CA LEU A 9 -13.37 -45.43 -15.14
C LEU A 9 -14.60 -44.52 -14.94
N GLY A 10 -15.25 -44.51 -13.78
CA GLY A 10 -14.68 -44.47 -12.44
C GLY A 10 -14.54 -43.01 -12.00
N ASP A 11 -15.63 -42.49 -11.44
CA ASP A 11 -15.74 -41.35 -10.52
C ASP A 11 -14.54 -40.40 -10.41
N ARG A 12 -14.52 -39.34 -11.22
CA ARG A 12 -13.88 -38.05 -10.89
C ARG A 12 -14.56 -36.87 -11.58
N VAL A 13 -15.84 -36.64 -11.27
CA VAL A 13 -16.39 -35.29 -11.41
C VAL A 13 -15.99 -34.51 -10.15
N LYS A 14 -14.79 -33.92 -10.18
CA LYS A 14 -14.47 -32.85 -9.21
C LYS A 14 -15.39 -31.67 -9.55
N PRO A 15 -16.15 -31.11 -8.59
CA PRO A 15 -16.78 -29.82 -8.83
C PRO A 15 -15.66 -28.83 -9.14
N LEU A 16 -15.67 -28.29 -10.35
CA LEU A 16 -14.93 -27.08 -10.68
C LEU A 16 -15.52 -25.98 -9.80
N LEU A 17 -14.97 -25.85 -8.59
CA LEU A 17 -14.99 -24.60 -7.85
C LEU A 17 -14.29 -23.60 -8.75
N ILE A 18 -15.11 -22.87 -9.49
CA ILE A 18 -14.74 -21.64 -10.16
C ILE A 18 -14.23 -20.74 -9.04
N LYS A 19 -12.92 -20.77 -8.81
CA LYS A 19 -12.24 -19.73 -8.03
C LYS A 19 -12.68 -18.42 -8.68
N PRO A 20 -13.12 -17.41 -7.91
CA PRO A 20 -13.32 -16.10 -8.48
C PRO A 20 -11.96 -15.70 -9.06
N LEU A 21 -11.88 -15.66 -10.39
CA LEU A 21 -10.88 -14.91 -11.11
C LEU A 21 -11.01 -13.51 -10.55
N LEU A 22 -10.06 -13.13 -9.69
CA LEU A 22 -9.83 -11.75 -9.30
C LEU A 22 -9.87 -10.96 -10.60
N SER A 23 -11.00 -10.29 -10.81
CA SER A 23 -11.15 -9.36 -11.91
C SER A 23 -10.04 -8.35 -11.70
N PHE A 24 -9.10 -8.29 -12.64
CA PHE A 24 -8.26 -7.11 -12.82
C PHE A 24 -9.19 -5.96 -13.22
N ALA A 25 -9.96 -5.47 -12.27
CA ALA A 25 -10.47 -4.12 -12.34
C ALA A 25 -9.23 -3.23 -12.25
N MET A 26 -9.11 -2.24 -13.14
CA MET A 26 -8.13 -1.16 -13.03
C MET A 26 -8.42 -0.42 -11.72
N GLY A 27 -7.85 -0.93 -10.62
CA GLY A 27 -8.30 -0.64 -9.27
C GLY A 27 -7.11 -0.42 -8.37
N LEU A 28 -7.20 0.68 -7.62
CA LEU A 28 -6.36 0.93 -6.46
C LEU A 28 -6.38 -0.31 -5.55
N CYS A 29 -5.23 -0.91 -5.34
CA CYS A 29 -5.06 -2.06 -4.45
C CYS A 29 -4.46 -1.57 -3.13
N LEU A 30 -5.14 -1.87 -2.03
CA LEU A 30 -4.68 -1.52 -0.68
C LEU A 30 -4.02 -2.73 -0.04
N THR A 31 -2.79 -2.55 0.45
CA THR A 31 -2.09 -3.56 1.25
C THR A 31 -1.87 -3.00 2.65
N LYS A 32 -2.41 -3.67 3.66
CA LYS A 32 -2.33 -3.24 5.07
C LYS A 32 -1.35 -4.14 5.82
N ILE A 33 -0.38 -3.54 6.50
CA ILE A 33 0.68 -4.24 7.24
C ILE A 33 0.69 -3.71 8.67
N HIS A 34 0.58 -4.62 9.64
CA HIS A 34 0.51 -4.33 11.08
C HIS A 34 1.87 -4.47 11.76
N PHE A 35 2.21 -3.54 12.65
CA PHE A 35 3.46 -3.50 13.41
C PHE A 35 3.18 -3.45 14.92
N GLN A 36 3.15 -4.61 15.56
CA GLN A 36 2.84 -4.74 17.00
C GLN A 36 3.87 -4.05 17.92
N GLU A 37 5.15 -4.00 17.52
CA GLU A 37 6.23 -3.40 18.32
C GLU A 37 6.53 -1.95 17.93
N GLY A 38 5.69 -1.35 17.07
CA GLY A 38 5.90 -0.03 16.48
C GLY A 38 6.55 -0.10 15.11
N MET A 39 6.35 0.95 14.31
CA MET A 39 6.88 1.00 12.95
C MET A 39 8.39 1.17 12.93
N PRO A 40 9.10 0.47 12.02
CA PRO A 40 10.52 0.69 11.83
C PRO A 40 10.79 2.13 11.33
N PRO A 41 11.91 2.75 11.73
CA PRO A 41 12.31 4.04 11.20
C PRO A 41 12.44 3.99 9.67
N VAL A 42 12.06 5.09 9.00
CA VAL A 42 12.17 5.21 7.53
C VAL A 42 13.57 4.87 7.01
N VAL A 43 14.61 5.26 7.75
CA VAL A 43 16.01 4.96 7.40
C VAL A 43 16.24 3.45 7.31
N GLU A 44 15.72 2.68 8.26
CA GLU A 44 15.85 1.22 8.29
C GLU A 44 15.08 0.57 7.13
N ILE A 45 13.87 1.06 6.85
CA ILE A 45 13.09 0.63 5.67
C ILE A 45 13.88 0.88 4.40
N SER A 46 14.45 2.08 4.24
CA SER A 46 15.24 2.45 3.06
C SER A 46 16.51 1.62 2.90
N GLU A 47 17.24 1.35 3.99
CA GLU A 47 18.44 0.52 3.98
C GLU A 47 18.14 -0.94 3.61
N GLN A 48 17.10 -1.52 4.22
CA GLN A 48 16.69 -2.90 3.94
C GLN A 48 16.14 -3.03 2.51
N PHE A 49 15.40 -2.03 2.01
CA PHE A 49 14.95 -1.98 0.62
C PHE A 49 16.13 -1.94 -0.35
N ARG A 50 17.14 -1.11 -0.06
CA ARG A 50 18.36 -1.04 -0.88
C ARG A 50 19.14 -2.35 -0.87
N LYS A 51 19.27 -2.99 0.29
CA LYS A 51 19.93 -4.29 0.42
C LYS A 51 19.21 -5.37 -0.40
N GLN A 52 17.88 -5.35 -0.42
CA GLN A 52 17.07 -6.33 -1.14
C GLN A 52 17.05 -6.10 -2.66
N THR A 53 16.91 -4.84 -3.09
CA THR A 53 16.62 -4.50 -4.50
C THR A 53 17.81 -3.95 -5.26
N GLY A 54 18.81 -3.42 -4.57
CA GLY A 54 19.92 -2.65 -5.12
C GLY A 54 19.64 -1.15 -5.28
N TYR A 55 18.42 -0.68 -4.98
CA TYR A 55 18.00 0.71 -5.21
C TYR A 55 17.62 1.50 -3.97
N GLY A 56 17.73 2.82 -4.07
CA GLY A 56 17.25 3.73 -3.05
C GLY A 56 15.73 3.72 -2.93
N LEU A 57 15.26 3.97 -1.72
CA LEU A 57 13.89 4.25 -1.37
C LEU A 57 13.90 5.55 -0.55
N TRP A 58 13.12 6.54 -0.96
CA TRP A 58 12.97 7.79 -0.22
C TRP A 58 11.53 7.96 0.24
N VAL A 59 11.31 8.82 1.24
CA VAL A 59 9.97 9.24 1.62
C VAL A 59 9.78 10.68 1.19
N ASN A 60 8.77 10.89 0.36
CA ASN A 60 8.33 12.20 -0.09
C ASN A 60 7.08 12.61 0.70
N ALA A 61 7.05 13.87 1.14
CA ALA A 61 5.89 14.46 1.78
C ALA A 61 5.34 15.57 0.89
N SER A 62 4.08 15.44 0.48
CA SER A 62 3.35 16.53 -0.16
C SER A 62 2.77 17.42 0.92
N LEU A 63 3.05 18.72 0.86
CA LEU A 63 2.61 19.69 1.87
C LEU A 63 1.50 20.59 1.31
N ASN A 64 0.50 20.88 2.13
CA ASN A 64 -0.33 22.07 1.98
C ASN A 64 0.31 23.19 2.78
N LEU A 65 0.74 24.26 2.12
CA LEU A 65 1.33 25.43 2.76
C LEU A 65 0.56 26.68 2.35
N SER A 66 0.19 27.51 3.32
CA SER A 66 -0.48 28.79 3.07
C SER A 66 0.45 29.85 2.50
N HIS A 67 1.76 29.69 2.72
CA HIS A 67 2.82 30.55 2.18
C HIS A 67 4.11 29.75 1.97
N LEU A 68 4.91 30.17 1.00
CA LEU A 68 6.25 29.64 0.79
C LEU A 68 7.23 30.36 1.72
N GLY A 69 8.06 29.59 2.41
CA GLY A 69 9.05 30.10 3.34
C GLY A 69 10.30 29.21 3.38
N SER A 70 11.25 29.59 4.23
CA SER A 70 12.40 28.75 4.60
C SER A 70 11.95 27.44 5.25
N LEU A 71 12.82 26.44 5.27
CA LEU A 71 12.54 25.15 5.93
C LEU A 71 12.17 25.32 7.42
N LEU A 72 12.77 26.30 8.09
CA LEU A 72 12.44 26.60 9.48
C LEU A 72 11.02 27.14 9.63
N GLU A 73 10.62 28.07 8.76
CA GLU A 73 9.26 28.64 8.76
C GLU A 73 8.21 27.57 8.42
N VAL A 74 8.52 26.69 7.47
CA VAL A 74 7.66 25.54 7.14
C VAL A 74 7.51 24.62 8.34
N SER A 75 8.60 24.26 9.02
CA SER A 75 8.54 23.41 10.21
C SER A 75 7.72 24.04 11.33
N GLN A 76 7.86 25.35 11.56
CA GLN A 76 7.10 26.07 12.58
C GLN A 76 5.61 26.18 12.23
N ALA A 77 5.29 26.40 10.95
CA ALA A 77 3.91 26.45 10.47
C ALA A 77 3.21 25.10 10.62
N LEU A 78 3.88 24.00 10.22
CA LEU A 78 3.38 22.64 10.42
C LEU A 78 3.15 22.32 11.90
N GLN A 79 4.08 22.72 12.78
CA GLN A 79 3.95 22.48 14.21
C GLN A 79 2.79 23.27 14.84
N ARG A 80 2.55 24.49 14.38
CA ARG A 80 1.48 25.35 14.91
C ARG A 80 0.09 24.79 14.61
N ASP A 81 -0.10 24.27 13.40
CA ASP A 81 -1.41 23.83 12.93
C ASP A 81 -1.66 22.33 13.24
N PHE A 82 -0.66 21.63 13.79
CA PHE A 82 -0.65 20.17 13.99
C PHE A 82 -1.85 19.65 14.79
N GLU A 83 -2.14 20.24 15.94
CA GLU A 83 -3.21 19.78 16.83
C GLU A 83 -4.59 19.91 16.16
N GLU A 84 -4.85 21.07 15.53
CA GLU A 84 -6.11 21.31 14.83
C GLU A 84 -6.28 20.36 13.63
N VAL A 85 -5.20 20.10 12.90
CA VAL A 85 -5.19 19.13 11.81
C VAL A 85 -5.50 17.72 12.30
N ILE A 86 -4.97 17.30 13.45
CA ILE A 86 -5.30 15.99 14.06
C ILE A 86 -6.79 15.92 14.39
N ASP A 87 -7.35 16.95 15.02
CA ASP A 87 -8.74 16.95 15.44
C ASP A 87 -9.69 16.91 14.24
N ILE A 88 -9.34 17.63 13.15
CA ILE A 88 -10.12 17.56 11.90
C ILE A 88 -10.04 16.17 11.26
N HIS A 89 -8.88 15.50 11.27
CA HIS A 89 -8.77 14.14 10.75
C HIS A 89 -9.60 13.14 11.57
N LYS A 90 -9.56 13.24 12.91
CA LYS A 90 -10.42 12.41 13.79
C LYS A 90 -11.91 12.64 13.53
N GLU A 91 -12.32 13.90 13.37
CA GLU A 91 -13.70 14.23 13.00
C GLU A 91 -14.07 13.62 11.64
N HIS A 92 -13.17 13.73 10.66
CA HIS A 92 -13.37 13.20 9.33
C HIS A 92 -13.50 11.67 9.31
N ASP A 93 -12.67 10.96 10.06
CA ASP A 93 -12.69 9.50 10.12
C ASP A 93 -13.95 8.99 10.85
N ALA A 94 -14.29 9.60 11.98
CA ALA A 94 -15.55 9.32 12.69
C ALA A 94 -16.77 9.60 11.80
N PHE A 95 -16.73 10.67 11.02
CA PHE A 95 -17.80 11.03 10.10
C PHE A 95 -17.91 10.06 8.92
N LYS A 96 -16.80 9.65 8.31
CA LYS A 96 -16.79 8.67 7.20
C LYS A 96 -17.44 7.34 7.58
N GLN A 97 -17.27 6.91 8.82
CA GLN A 97 -17.87 5.68 9.33
C GLN A 97 -19.39 5.79 9.51
N ASN A 98 -19.89 6.97 9.93
CA ASN A 98 -21.28 7.16 10.30
C ASN A 98 -22.17 7.71 9.16
N GLU A 99 -21.67 8.62 8.34
CA GLU A 99 -22.45 9.35 7.33
C GLU A 99 -21.69 9.54 5.99
N PRO A 100 -21.28 8.46 5.30
CA PRO A 100 -20.36 8.53 4.16
C PRO A 100 -20.86 9.34 2.95
N LYS A 101 -22.17 9.63 2.86
CA LYS A 101 -22.81 10.35 1.74
C LYS A 101 -23.14 11.82 2.03
N ASN A 102 -22.79 12.35 3.21
CA ASN A 102 -23.06 13.73 3.54
C ASN A 102 -21.94 14.65 2.98
N TYR A 103 -22.07 14.96 1.69
CA TYR A 103 -21.07 15.72 0.91
C TYR A 103 -20.84 17.14 1.40
N GLU A 104 -21.84 17.77 2.01
CA GLU A 104 -21.73 19.13 2.55
C GLU A 104 -20.74 19.17 3.71
N LYS A 105 -20.87 18.23 4.66
CA LYS A 105 -19.93 18.11 5.77
C LYS A 105 -18.52 17.74 5.31
N GLN A 106 -18.39 16.89 4.28
CA GLN A 106 -17.08 16.62 3.64
C GLN A 106 -16.46 17.87 3.01
N ALA A 107 -17.27 18.74 2.39
CA ALA A 107 -16.78 20.00 1.83
C ALA A 107 -16.33 20.97 2.94
N GLN A 108 -17.08 21.06 4.04
CA GLN A 108 -16.70 21.87 5.20
C GLN A 108 -15.38 21.42 5.82
N ILE A 109 -15.21 20.11 6.03
CA ILE A 109 -13.95 19.55 6.56
C ILE A 109 -12.78 19.84 5.61
N ARG A 110 -12.95 19.63 4.31
CA ARG A 110 -11.91 19.95 3.30
C ARG A 110 -11.57 21.45 3.29
N GLY A 111 -12.56 22.32 3.45
CA GLY A 111 -12.36 23.77 3.55
C GLY A 111 -11.49 24.14 4.75
N ARG A 112 -11.78 23.56 5.92
CA ARG A 112 -10.98 23.76 7.15
C ARG A 112 -9.55 23.25 7.00
N LEU A 113 -9.34 22.06 6.44
CA LEU A 113 -7.99 21.56 6.15
C LEU A 113 -7.24 22.44 5.15
N GLY A 114 -7.93 22.97 4.15
CA GLY A 114 -7.32 23.83 3.12
C GLY A 114 -6.70 25.11 3.66
N SER A 115 -7.19 25.65 4.78
CA SER A 115 -6.63 26.84 5.43
C SER A 115 -5.42 26.57 6.33
N LEU A 116 -5.13 25.30 6.64
CA LEU A 116 -4.10 24.90 7.60
C LEU A 116 -2.87 24.34 6.90
N ASN A 117 -1.69 24.56 7.48
CA ASN A 117 -0.45 23.98 7.01
C ASN A 117 -0.36 22.52 7.48
N HIS A 118 -0.24 21.57 6.56
CA HIS A 118 -0.20 20.15 6.92
C HIS A 118 0.49 19.29 5.87
N ILE A 119 0.88 18.08 6.27
CA ILE A 119 1.27 17.02 5.34
C ILE A 119 -0.02 16.49 4.70
N LYS A 120 -0.16 16.70 3.39
CA LYS A 120 -1.31 16.25 2.59
C LYS A 120 -1.23 14.76 2.27
N SER A 121 -0.04 14.27 1.94
CA SER A 121 0.18 12.86 1.63
C SER A 121 1.65 12.48 1.79
N LEU A 122 1.89 11.20 2.04
CA LEU A 122 3.21 10.58 2.06
C LEU A 122 3.31 9.57 0.93
N SER A 123 4.48 9.51 0.30
CA SER A 123 4.79 8.47 -0.68
C SER A 123 6.19 7.91 -0.47
N PHE A 124 6.34 6.64 -0.78
CA PHE A 124 7.64 6.04 -1.02
C PHE A 124 8.05 6.29 -2.47
N ASP A 125 9.13 7.04 -2.65
CA ASP A 125 9.75 7.23 -3.95
C ASP A 125 10.71 6.08 -4.18
N THR A 126 10.26 5.15 -5.02
CA THR A 126 11.15 4.22 -5.69
C THR A 126 11.56 4.89 -6.99
N TRP A 127 12.83 4.84 -7.39
CA TRP A 127 13.36 5.46 -8.63
C TRP A 127 12.45 5.32 -9.89
N PHE A 128 11.53 4.36 -9.92
CA PHE A 128 10.58 4.14 -10.99
C PHE A 128 9.17 4.71 -10.76
N TYR A 129 8.71 4.79 -9.51
CA TYR A 129 7.33 5.14 -9.12
C TYR A 129 7.25 5.73 -7.71
N ASP A 130 6.32 6.66 -7.52
CA ASP A 130 5.80 7.03 -6.21
C ASP A 130 4.71 6.03 -5.76
N ILE A 131 4.85 5.53 -4.55
CA ILE A 131 3.88 4.64 -3.90
C ILE A 131 3.28 5.38 -2.72
N ASN A 132 2.01 5.78 -2.83
CA ASN A 132 1.32 6.45 -1.73
C ASN A 132 1.14 5.49 -0.57
N PHE A 133 1.32 5.99 0.65
CA PHE A 133 1.00 5.23 1.85
C PHE A 133 0.42 6.12 2.93
N LYS A 134 -0.29 5.48 3.85
CA LYS A 134 -0.82 6.08 5.07
C LYS A 134 -0.32 5.31 6.27
N VAL A 135 -0.25 6.03 7.38
CA VAL A 135 0.05 5.49 8.70
C VAL A 135 -1.23 5.64 9.52
N GLU A 136 -1.77 4.52 9.96
CA GLU A 136 -3.00 4.44 10.76
C GLU A 136 -2.67 3.64 12.03
N ASP A 137 -2.44 4.32 13.15
CA ASP A 137 -2.00 3.71 14.41
C ASP A 137 -0.77 2.79 14.23
N GLU A 138 -0.97 1.47 14.38
CA GLU A 138 0.05 0.42 14.22
C GLU A 138 0.12 -0.14 12.79
N TYR A 139 -0.55 0.49 11.82
CA TYR A 139 -0.64 0.00 10.46
C TYR A 139 0.00 0.94 9.45
N ILE A 140 0.67 0.34 8.46
CA ILE A 140 1.02 0.99 7.20
C ILE A 140 0.04 0.47 6.14
N VAL A 141 -0.69 1.40 5.52
CA VAL A 141 -1.59 1.12 4.40
C VAL A 141 -0.92 1.61 3.12
N ILE A 142 -0.51 0.68 2.27
CA ILE A 142 0.11 0.96 0.98
C ILE A 142 -0.98 1.00 -0.09
N GLU A 143 -1.01 2.10 -0.84
CA GLU A 143 -1.86 2.27 -2.01
C GLU A 143 -1.05 1.95 -3.26
N SER A 144 -1.47 0.94 -4.01
CA SER A 144 -0.77 0.47 -5.21
C SER A 144 -1.63 0.53 -6.45
N GLU A 145 -1.03 0.97 -7.55
CA GLU A 145 -1.64 0.99 -8.87
C GLU A 145 -1.14 -0.19 -9.72
N THR A 146 -1.94 -0.59 -10.70
CA THR A 146 -1.55 -1.59 -11.70
C THR A 146 -0.27 -1.14 -12.42
N GLY A 147 0.77 -1.96 -12.38
CA GLY A 147 2.07 -1.70 -13.03
C GLY A 147 3.24 -1.48 -12.07
N GLN A 148 2.97 -1.19 -10.78
CA GLN A 148 4.00 -0.97 -9.75
C GLN A 148 4.52 -2.26 -9.10
N VAL A 149 4.32 -3.41 -9.77
CA VAL A 149 4.34 -4.75 -9.16
C VAL A 149 5.65 -5.05 -8.42
N TYR A 150 6.81 -4.77 -9.02
CA TYR A 150 8.09 -5.07 -8.40
C TYR A 150 8.36 -4.24 -7.15
N ALA A 151 8.09 -2.93 -7.24
CA ALA A 151 8.34 -1.99 -6.17
C ALA A 151 7.46 -2.31 -4.95
N ILE A 152 6.18 -2.62 -5.20
CA ILE A 152 5.24 -3.07 -4.17
C ILE A 152 5.63 -4.42 -3.58
N GLU A 153 5.86 -5.46 -4.41
CA GLU A 153 6.28 -6.78 -3.94
C GLU A 153 7.55 -6.70 -3.08
N SER A 154 8.48 -5.82 -3.46
CA SER A 154 9.72 -5.57 -2.71
C SER A 154 9.48 -4.83 -1.40
N LEU A 155 8.69 -3.75 -1.44
CA LEU A 155 8.40 -2.92 -0.27
C LEU A 155 7.63 -3.71 0.79
N VAL A 156 6.59 -4.44 0.38
CA VAL A 156 5.82 -5.28 1.29
C VAL A 156 6.72 -6.34 1.93
N LYS A 157 7.64 -6.96 1.16
CA LYS A 157 8.61 -7.90 1.73
C LYS A 157 9.50 -7.24 2.78
N VAL A 158 10.04 -6.06 2.49
CA VAL A 158 10.89 -5.30 3.42
C VAL A 158 10.15 -5.00 4.71
N LEU A 159 8.92 -4.52 4.60
CA LEU A 159 8.09 -4.22 5.77
C LEU A 159 7.77 -5.46 6.60
N THR A 160 7.53 -6.62 5.95
CA THR A 160 7.36 -7.90 6.66
C THR A 160 8.66 -8.38 7.31
N ASP A 161 9.80 -8.26 6.62
CA ASP A 161 11.12 -8.62 7.19
C ASP A 161 11.47 -7.77 8.42
N LEU A 162 10.97 -6.53 8.48
CA LEU A 162 11.14 -5.59 9.60
C LEU A 162 10.06 -5.73 10.69
N GLY A 163 9.39 -6.87 10.77
CA GLY A 163 8.43 -7.17 11.84
C GLY A 163 6.97 -6.87 11.51
N GLY A 164 6.68 -6.49 10.26
CA GLY A 164 5.31 -6.31 9.78
C GLY A 164 4.57 -7.63 9.61
N SER A 165 3.28 -7.65 9.94
CA SER A 165 2.40 -8.82 9.82
C SER A 165 1.11 -8.49 9.06
N PHE A 166 0.45 -9.52 8.54
CA PHE A 166 -0.87 -9.40 7.92
C PHE A 166 -1.95 -9.87 8.87
N GLU A 167 -3.13 -9.25 8.79
CA GLU A 167 -4.31 -9.69 9.55
C GLU A 167 -4.79 -11.08 9.11
N SER A 168 -4.59 -11.43 7.83
CA SER A 168 -5.00 -12.70 7.23
C SER A 168 -3.80 -13.58 6.86
N ALA A 169 -3.89 -14.88 7.17
CA ALA A 169 -2.93 -15.87 6.72
C ALA A 169 -2.93 -16.06 5.20
N ASP A 170 -4.10 -15.87 4.55
CA ASP A 170 -4.22 -15.97 3.09
C ASP A 170 -3.43 -14.87 2.37
N ASP A 171 -3.38 -13.66 2.95
CA ASP A 171 -2.60 -12.54 2.40
C ASP A 171 -1.09 -12.82 2.50
N LEU A 172 -0.66 -13.36 3.64
CA LEU A 172 0.73 -13.77 3.83
C LEU A 172 1.13 -14.85 2.81
N ASP A 173 0.31 -15.89 2.62
CA ASP A 173 0.56 -16.96 1.65
C ASP A 173 0.61 -16.45 0.21
N TYR A 174 -0.26 -15.49 -0.14
CA TYR A 174 -0.24 -14.80 -1.42
C TYR A 174 1.11 -14.11 -1.65
N TRP A 175 1.57 -13.30 -0.70
CA TRP A 175 2.83 -12.56 -0.82
C TRP A 175 4.06 -13.47 -0.82
N GLN A 176 4.10 -14.50 0.03
CA GLN A 176 5.18 -15.48 0.03
C GLN A 176 5.36 -16.15 -1.34
N THR A 177 4.26 -16.42 -2.05
CA THR A 177 4.32 -16.98 -3.40
C THR A 177 4.98 -16.02 -4.40
N LYS A 178 4.77 -14.71 -4.25
CA LYS A 178 5.43 -13.67 -5.06
C LYS A 178 6.91 -13.55 -4.71
N TRP A 179 7.25 -13.49 -3.43
CA TRP A 179 8.61 -13.28 -2.96
C TRP A 179 9.60 -14.39 -3.33
N ARG A 180 9.13 -15.63 -3.50
CA ARG A 180 9.97 -16.74 -4.01
C ARG A 180 10.60 -16.46 -5.38
N LYS A 181 10.00 -15.55 -6.16
CA LYS A 181 10.49 -15.15 -7.50
C LYS A 181 11.17 -13.78 -7.48
N LEU A 182 11.18 -13.10 -6.34
CA LEU A 182 11.75 -11.78 -6.19
C LEU A 182 13.28 -11.89 -6.14
N LYS A 183 13.95 -11.05 -6.91
CA LYS A 183 15.41 -10.95 -6.97
C LYS A 183 15.83 -9.48 -6.86
N PRO A 184 17.11 -9.21 -6.58
CA PRO A 184 17.69 -7.90 -6.85
C PRO A 184 17.40 -7.47 -8.29
N TRP A 185 17.14 -6.18 -8.51
CA TRP A 185 16.64 -5.72 -9.82
C TRP A 185 17.66 -5.95 -10.95
N ASP A 186 18.94 -5.79 -10.65
CA ASP A 186 20.06 -5.98 -11.57
C ASP A 186 20.21 -7.43 -12.05
N GLU A 187 19.72 -8.41 -11.28
CA GLU A 187 19.67 -9.81 -11.69
C GLU A 187 18.59 -10.12 -12.74
N TYR A 188 17.60 -9.22 -12.92
CA TYR A 188 16.62 -9.38 -14.00
C TYR A 188 17.22 -8.97 -15.34
N ARG A 189 17.34 -9.97 -16.23
CA ARG A 189 17.63 -9.75 -17.65
C ARG A 189 16.61 -8.78 -18.24
N TRP A 190 17.04 -7.88 -19.13
CA TRP A 190 16.22 -6.79 -19.66
C TRP A 190 14.85 -7.24 -20.20
N TYR A 191 14.78 -8.43 -20.81
CA TYR A 191 13.53 -9.00 -21.36
C TYR A 191 12.66 -9.73 -20.31
N ASN A 192 13.22 -10.02 -19.13
CA ASN A 192 12.55 -10.62 -17.97
C ASN A 192 12.20 -9.58 -16.89
N ARG A 193 12.53 -8.30 -17.11
CA ARG A 193 12.18 -7.25 -16.15
C ARG A 193 10.65 -7.12 -16.08
N PRO A 194 10.09 -6.95 -14.87
CA PRO A 194 8.68 -6.61 -14.69
C PRO A 194 8.30 -5.47 -15.64
N ARG A 195 7.32 -5.70 -16.52
CA ARG A 195 6.88 -4.71 -17.51
C ARG A 195 6.01 -3.66 -16.81
N LYS A 196 6.15 -2.41 -17.24
CA LYS A 196 5.30 -1.27 -16.83
C LYS A 196 3.83 -1.58 -17.12
#